data_AF-A0A7J9XBM3-F1
#
_entry.id   AF-A0A7J9XBM3-F1
#
_cell.length_a   1.000
_cell.length_b   1.000
_cell.length_c   1.000
_cell.angle_alpha   90.00
_cell.angle_beta   90.00
_cell.angle_gamma   90.00
#
_symmetry.space_group_name_H-M   'P 1'
#
loop_
_entity.id
_entity.type
_entity.pdbx_description
1 polymer ?
#
loop_
_entity_poly.entity_id
_entity_poly.type
_entity_poly.pdbx_seq_one_letter_code
_entity_poly.pdbx_strand_id
1 'polypeptide(L)'
;MTRRLVSAVAAALAAMGGLWLVLAPFALGSQPKGADWTDQTWTDVSTGAGLAFVGLVGLLASATALRQHLLDRGLVTPRPRHAPVPQPAPATEPAGGADTELKALVGPLVAALTQDLERDRRDGHQQLTGQYRREQPL
;
A
#
# COMPACT_ATOMS: atom_id res chain seq x y z
N MET A 1 11.36 16.47 -12.54
CA MET A 1 10.13 15.85 -12.01
C MET A 1 9.16 15.52 -13.14
N THR A 2 8.76 16.51 -13.96
CA THR A 2 7.81 16.36 -15.07
C THR A 2 8.10 15.21 -16.04
N ARG A 3 9.34 15.05 -16.52
CA ARG A 3 9.70 13.97 -17.46
C ARG A 3 9.44 12.54 -16.94
N ARG A 4 9.53 12.30 -15.62
CA ARG A 4 9.31 10.97 -15.01
C ARG A 4 7.84 10.70 -14.71
N LEU A 5 7.08 11.76 -14.41
CA LEU A 5 5.62 11.65 -14.31
C LEU A 5 5.00 11.36 -15.67
N VAL A 6 5.51 11.98 -16.74
CA VAL A 6 5.07 11.72 -18.11
C VAL A 6 5.29 10.26 -18.50
N SER A 7 6.44 9.66 -18.17
CA SER A 7 6.69 8.25 -18.46
C SER A 7 5.81 7.31 -17.63
N ALA A 8 5.55 7.63 -16.36
CA ALA A 8 4.65 6.85 -15.52
C ALA A 8 3.20 6.90 -16.00
N VAL A 9 2.70 8.08 -16.36
CA VAL A 9 1.35 8.27 -16.92
C VAL A 9 1.23 7.60 -18.28
N ALA A 10 2.21 7.76 -19.16
CA ALA A 10 2.22 7.09 -20.46
C ALA A 10 2.24 5.56 -20.32
N ALA A 11 3.04 5.02 -19.40
CA ALA A 11 3.09 3.58 -19.13
C ALA A 11 1.77 3.05 -18.52
N ALA A 12 1.15 3.81 -17.62
CA ALA A 12 -0.16 3.46 -17.04
C ALA A 12 -1.26 3.44 -18.11
N LEU A 13 -1.31 4.46 -18.97
CA LEU A 13 -2.26 4.52 -20.09
C LEU A 13 -2.02 3.39 -21.10
N ALA A 14 -0.77 3.07 -21.41
CA ALA A 14 -0.43 1.96 -22.29
C ALA A 14 -0.84 0.59 -21.69
N ALA A 15 -0.60 0.38 -20.40
CA ALA A 15 -1.00 -0.85 -19.71
C ALA A 15 -2.53 -1.00 -19.65
N MET A 16 -3.24 0.09 -19.35
CA MET A 16 -4.70 0.09 -19.28
C MET A 16 -5.34 -0.09 -20.67
N GLY A 17 -4.78 0.55 -21.69
CA GLY A 17 -5.19 0.37 -23.09
C GLY A 17 -4.90 -1.04 -23.62
N GLY A 18 -3.73 -1.61 -23.29
CA GLY A 18 -3.38 -2.98 -23.66
C GLY A 18 -4.28 -4.01 -22.98
N LEU A 19 -4.57 -3.84 -21.68
CA LEU A 19 -5.50 -4.70 -20.95
C LEU A 19 -6.92 -4.61 -21.53
N TRP A 20 -7.36 -3.41 -21.90
CA TRP A 20 -8.64 -3.20 -22.57
C TRP A 20 -8.71 -3.92 -23.91
N LEU A 21 -7.65 -3.88 -24.72
CA LEU A 21 -7.59 -4.60 -26.02
C LEU A 21 -7.75 -6.11 -25.87
N VAL A 22 -7.19 -6.71 -24.81
CA VAL A 22 -7.36 -8.15 -24.53
C VAL A 22 -8.80 -8.48 -24.14
N LEU A 23 -9.46 -7.60 -23.37
CA LEU A 23 -10.85 -7.79 -22.95
C LEU A 23 -11.88 -7.43 -24.04
N ALA A 24 -11.53 -6.55 -24.97
CA ALA A 24 -12.43 -5.99 -25.98
C ALA A 24 -13.21 -7.04 -26.80
N PRO A 25 -12.59 -8.08 -27.39
CA PRO A 25 -13.35 -9.05 -28.20
C PRO A 25 -14.40 -9.84 -27.39
N PHE A 26 -14.18 -10.01 -26.08
CA PHE A 26 -15.12 -10.67 -25.17
C PHE A 26 -16.20 -9.71 -24.66
N ALA A 27 -15.85 -8.45 -24.40
CA ALA A 27 -16.77 -7.41 -23.93
C ALA A 27 -17.75 -6.94 -25.01
N LEU A 28 -17.30 -6.86 -26.28
CA LEU A 28 -18.13 -6.44 -27.41
C LEU A 28 -18.94 -7.58 -28.04
N GLY A 29 -18.76 -8.83 -27.58
CA GLY A 29 -19.50 -9.98 -28.10
C GLY A 29 -19.15 -10.34 -29.54
N SER A 30 -17.98 -9.89 -30.02
CA SER A 30 -17.48 -10.15 -31.37
C SER A 30 -17.18 -11.64 -31.59
N GLN A 31 -16.91 -12.38 -30.52
CA GLN A 31 -16.67 -13.82 -30.57
C GLN A 31 -17.91 -14.62 -30.15
N PRO A 32 -18.42 -15.53 -31.01
CA PRO A 32 -19.53 -16.41 -30.67
C PRO A 32 -19.13 -17.41 -29.57
N LYS A 33 -20.02 -17.59 -28.58
CA LYS A 33 -19.79 -18.49 -27.44
C LYS A 33 -19.82 -19.94 -27.92
N GLY A 34 -18.71 -20.68 -27.72
CA GLY A 34 -18.62 -22.11 -28.05
C GLY A 34 -18.05 -22.43 -29.44
N ALA A 35 -17.54 -21.44 -30.17
CA ALA A 35 -16.81 -21.65 -31.43
C ALA A 35 -15.30 -21.44 -31.24
N ASP A 36 -14.50 -22.05 -32.12
CA ASP A 36 -13.05 -21.82 -32.17
C ASP A 36 -12.74 -20.34 -32.40
N TRP A 37 -11.60 -19.89 -31.85
CA TRP A 37 -11.16 -18.50 -31.99
C TRP A 37 -10.96 -18.18 -33.48
N THR A 38 -11.56 -17.08 -33.93
CA THR A 38 -11.33 -16.59 -35.29
C THR A 38 -9.93 -15.96 -35.38
N ASP A 39 -9.32 -15.96 -36.56
CA ASP A 39 -8.01 -15.33 -36.80
C ASP A 39 -7.98 -13.85 -36.37
N GLN A 40 -9.14 -13.18 -36.48
CA GLN A 40 -9.32 -11.81 -36.02
C GLN A 40 -9.19 -11.70 -34.50
N THR A 41 -9.85 -12.56 -33.73
CA THR A 41 -9.72 -12.54 -32.26
C THR A 41 -8.32 -12.91 -31.81
N TRP A 42 -7.67 -13.84 -32.51
CA TRP A 42 -6.28 -14.19 -32.22
C TRP A 42 -5.35 -13.00 -32.40
N THR A 43 -5.53 -12.23 -33.48
CA THR A 43 -4.74 -11.03 -33.77
C THR A 43 -5.00 -9.92 -32.75
N ASP A 44 -6.25 -9.68 -32.39
CA ASP A 44 -6.63 -8.64 -31.40
C ASP A 44 -6.08 -8.96 -30.01
N VAL A 45 -6.22 -10.21 -29.55
CA VAL A 45 -5.76 -10.65 -28.23
C VAL A 45 -4.23 -10.66 -28.16
N SER A 46 -3.54 -11.15 -29.19
CA SER A 46 -2.07 -11.20 -29.21
C SER A 46 -1.43 -9.80 -29.30
N THR A 47 -2.00 -8.92 -30.11
CA THR A 47 -1.54 -7.52 -30.22
C THR A 47 -1.83 -6.76 -28.92
N GLY A 48 -3.02 -6.95 -28.34
CA GLY A 48 -3.37 -6.40 -27.03
C GLY A 48 -2.44 -6.89 -25.92
N ALA A 49 -2.14 -8.19 -25.88
CA ALA A 49 -1.22 -8.79 -24.92
C ALA A 49 0.21 -8.25 -25.08
N GLY A 50 0.69 -8.10 -26.32
CA GLY A 50 1.99 -7.48 -26.60
C GLY A 50 2.07 -6.04 -26.12
N LEU A 51 1.04 -5.24 -26.39
CA LEU A 51 0.99 -3.84 -25.94
C LEU A 51 0.90 -3.73 -24.41
N ALA A 52 0.10 -4.60 -23.78
CA ALA A 52 0.00 -4.69 -22.32
C ALA A 52 1.35 -5.04 -21.69
N PHE A 53 2.07 -6.00 -22.29
CA PHE A 53 3.39 -6.42 -21.81
C PHE A 53 4.42 -5.27 -21.89
N VAL A 54 4.47 -4.56 -23.00
CA VAL A 54 5.36 -3.38 -23.16
C VAL A 54 5.00 -2.28 -22.16
N GLY A 55 3.71 -2.00 -21.96
CA GLY A 55 3.23 -1.04 -20.97
C GLY A 55 3.63 -1.42 -19.54
N LEU A 56 3.50 -2.71 -19.19
CA LEU A 56 3.91 -3.24 -17.90
C LEU A 56 5.42 -3.09 -17.67
N VAL A 57 6.25 -3.45 -18.65
CA VAL A 57 7.70 -3.27 -18.57
C VAL A 57 8.07 -1.80 -18.37
N GLY A 58 7.44 -0.89 -19.11
CA GLY A 58 7.62 0.56 -18.93
C GLY A 58 7.21 1.06 -17.55
N LEU A 59 6.15 0.49 -16.97
CA LEU A 59 5.68 0.83 -15.63
C LEU A 59 6.66 0.35 -14.56
N LEU A 60 7.15 -0.90 -14.65
CA LEU A 60 8.16 -1.43 -13.74
C LEU A 60 9.47 -0.61 -13.83
N ALA A 61 9.93 -0.28 -15.04
CA ALA A 61 11.10 0.55 -15.23
C ALA A 61 10.92 1.94 -14.59
N SER A 62 9.75 2.58 -14.80
CA SER A 62 9.43 3.88 -14.18
C SER A 62 9.37 3.79 -12.65
N ALA A 63 8.81 2.71 -12.09
CA ALA A 63 8.73 2.49 -10.65
C ALA A 63 10.13 2.28 -10.03
N THR A 64 11.00 1.51 -10.68
CA THR A 64 12.38 1.31 -10.21
C THR A 64 13.19 2.62 -10.25
N ALA A 65 13.04 3.42 -11.30
CA ALA A 65 13.69 4.73 -11.41
C ALA A 65 13.19 5.72 -10.35
N LEU A 66 11.88 5.69 -10.03
CA LEU A 66 11.32 6.50 -8.95
C LEU A 66 11.84 6.03 -7.58
N ARG A 67 11.90 4.71 -7.35
CA ARG A 67 12.44 4.13 -6.12
C ARG A 67 13.89 4.53 -5.90
N GLN A 68 14.76 4.35 -6.90
CA GLN A 68 16.16 4.77 -6.82
C GLN A 68 16.28 6.25 -6.46
N HIS A 69 15.46 7.11 -7.07
CA HIS A 69 15.46 8.54 -6.76
C HIS A 69 15.03 8.89 -5.34
N LEU A 70 14.11 8.11 -4.75
CA LEU A 70 13.71 8.27 -3.35
C LEU A 70 14.79 7.79 -2.39
N LEU A 71 15.52 6.71 -2.76
CA LEU A 71 16.68 6.21 -2.03
C LEU A 71 17.83 7.22 -2.05
N ASP A 72 18.17 7.77 -3.22
CA ASP A 72 19.24 8.76 -3.39
C ASP A 72 18.96 10.04 -2.59
N ARG A 73 17.69 10.37 -2.39
CA ARG A 73 17.26 11.52 -1.57
C ARG A 73 17.19 11.23 -0.08
N GLY A 74 17.49 10.01 0.36
CA GLY A 74 17.44 9.61 1.77
C GLY A 74 16.04 9.61 2.37
N LEU A 75 14.99 9.70 1.54
CA LEU A 75 13.59 9.69 1.99
C LEU A 75 13.09 8.28 2.31
N VAL A 76 13.80 7.26 1.81
CA VAL A 76 13.49 5.85 2.04
C VAL A 76 14.78 5.14 2.40
N THR A 77 14.86 4.56 3.60
CA THR A 77 15.98 3.69 3.97
C THR A 77 15.66 2.27 3.50
N PRO A 78 16.52 1.62 2.70
CA PRO A 78 16.30 0.23 2.33
C PRO A 78 16.23 -0.60 3.62
N ARG A 79 15.10 -1.27 3.88
CA ARG A 79 15.04 -2.23 4.98
C ARG A 79 16.06 -3.32 4.67
N PRO A 80 17.10 -3.52 5.51
CA PRO A 80 18.06 -4.57 5.27
C PRO A 80 17.29 -5.89 5.20
N ARG A 81 17.38 -6.59 4.07
CA ARG A 81 17.02 -8.00 4.05
C ARG A 81 17.84 -8.63 5.15
N HIS A 82 17.16 -9.33 6.07
CA HIS A 82 17.81 -10.12 7.09
C HIS A 82 18.81 -11.03 6.37
N ALA A 83 20.10 -10.71 6.46
CA ALA A 83 21.14 -11.60 5.99
C ALA A 83 20.99 -12.88 6.83
N PRO A 84 21.11 -14.09 6.24
CA PRO A 84 21.19 -15.30 7.03
C PRO A 84 22.37 -15.14 8.00
N VAL A 85 22.07 -14.84 9.25
CA VAL A 85 23.03 -14.88 10.34
C VAL A 85 23.54 -16.33 10.36
N PRO A 86 24.87 -16.58 10.38
CA PRO A 86 25.38 -17.93 10.61
C PRO A 86 24.80 -18.43 11.93
N GLN A 87 23.79 -19.30 11.83
CA GLN A 87 23.04 -19.79 12.97
C GLN A 87 24.00 -20.64 13.82
N PRO A 88 24.33 -20.22 15.05
CA PRO A 88 24.94 -21.14 16.01
C PRO A 88 23.92 -22.27 16.23
N ALA A 89 24.44 -23.49 16.40
CA ALA A 89 23.69 -24.73 16.61
C ALA A 89 22.39 -24.56 17.42
N PRO A 90 21.33 -25.34 17.12
CA PRO A 90 19.95 -25.06 17.52
C PRO A 90 19.82 -24.99 19.05
N ALA A 91 19.79 -23.78 19.57
CA ALA A 91 19.18 -23.52 20.87
C ALA A 91 17.70 -23.28 20.60
N THR A 92 16.86 -24.17 21.13
CA THR A 92 15.40 -24.10 21.13
C THR A 92 14.92 -22.66 21.34
N GLU A 93 14.44 -22.01 20.28
CA GLU A 93 13.78 -20.72 20.37
C GLU A 93 12.45 -20.92 21.12
N PRO A 94 12.19 -20.23 22.24
CA PRO A 94 10.90 -20.30 22.89
C PRO A 94 9.86 -19.63 21.98
N ALA A 95 8.90 -20.41 21.49
CA ALA A 95 7.84 -20.00 20.57
C ALA A 95 6.80 -19.00 21.16
N GLY A 96 7.17 -18.21 22.17
CA GLY A 96 6.28 -17.26 22.88
C GLY A 96 6.71 -15.78 22.79
N GLY A 97 7.71 -15.44 21.98
CA GLY A 97 8.30 -14.08 21.95
C GLY A 97 7.42 -12.99 21.34
N ALA A 98 6.64 -13.30 20.30
CA ALA A 98 5.91 -12.30 19.50
C ALA A 98 4.86 -11.52 20.31
N ASP A 99 4.11 -12.20 21.18
CA ASP A 99 3.10 -11.55 22.04
C ASP A 99 3.74 -10.68 23.13
N THR A 100 4.93 -11.04 23.57
CA THR A 100 5.68 -10.32 24.60
C THR A 100 6.32 -9.06 24.03
N GLU A 101 6.84 -9.15 22.79
CA GLU A 101 7.40 -8.00 22.05
C GLU A 101 6.30 -7.01 21.64
N LEU A 102 5.15 -7.49 21.17
CA LEU A 102 3.99 -6.64 20.88
C LEU A 102 3.50 -5.91 22.13
N LYS A 103 3.41 -6.60 23.27
CA LYS A 103 3.06 -5.98 24.56
C LYS A 103 4.10 -4.93 25.00
N ALA A 104 5.38 -5.19 24.76
CA ALA A 104 6.45 -4.23 25.08
C ALA A 104 6.35 -2.95 24.22
N LEU A 105 5.95 -3.07 22.95
CA LEU A 105 5.78 -1.92 22.05
C LEU A 105 4.48 -1.15 22.30
N VAL A 106 3.39 -1.84 22.62
CA VAL A 106 2.05 -1.23 22.78
C VAL A 106 1.85 -0.66 24.19
N GLY A 107 2.56 -1.17 25.20
CA GLY A 107 2.47 -0.71 26.59
C GLY A 107 2.60 0.80 26.78
N PRO A 108 3.64 1.46 26.23
CA PRO A 108 3.81 2.92 26.34
C PRO A 108 2.68 3.72 25.69
N LEU A 109 2.13 3.25 24.56
CA LEU A 109 1.02 3.89 23.85
C LEU A 109 -0.29 3.81 24.63
N VAL A 110 -0.59 2.64 25.21
CA VAL A 110 -1.79 2.46 26.04
C VAL A 110 -1.71 3.26 27.33
N ALA A 111 -0.52 3.34 27.94
CA ALA A 111 -0.29 4.18 29.12
C ALA A 111 -0.52 5.67 28.80
N ALA A 112 -0.01 6.14 27.67
CA ALA A 112 -0.23 7.52 27.21
C ALA A 112 -1.71 7.82 26.96
N LEU A 113 -2.43 6.93 26.27
CA LEU A 113 -3.87 7.06 26.02
C LEU A 113 -4.71 7.05 27.30
N THR A 114 -4.36 6.19 28.26
CA THR A 114 -5.05 6.13 29.55
C THR A 114 -4.82 7.43 30.33
N GLN A 115 -3.61 7.98 30.30
CA GLN A 115 -3.27 9.23 30.95
C GLN A 115 -3.97 10.44 30.29
N ASP A 116 -4.18 10.39 28.97
CA ASP A 116 -4.90 11.44 28.22
C ASP A 116 -6.41 11.44 28.56
N LEU A 117 -7.04 10.26 28.62
CA LEU A 117 -8.45 10.13 29.02
C LEU A 117 -8.70 10.58 30.46
N GLU A 118 -7.79 10.29 31.38
CA GLU A 118 -7.85 10.78 32.76
C GLU A 118 -7.72 12.30 32.86
N ARG A 119 -6.95 12.92 31.95
CA ARG A 119 -6.79 14.36 31.88
C ARG A 119 -8.09 15.03 31.42
N ASP A 120 -8.67 14.55 30.32
CA ASP A 120 -9.95 15.05 29.79
C ASP A 120 -11.08 14.92 30.81
N ARG A 121 -11.13 13.81 31.55
CA ARG A 121 -12.14 13.58 32.58
C ARG A 121 -12.05 14.59 33.73
N ARG A 122 -10.84 14.97 34.17
CA ARG A 122 -10.63 15.96 35.23
C ARG A 122 -10.99 17.37 34.78
N ASP A 123 -10.62 17.71 33.55
CA ASP A 123 -10.89 19.02 32.97
C ASP A 123 -12.40 19.23 32.73
N GLY A 124 -13.10 18.18 32.28
CA GLY A 124 -14.57 18.19 32.15
C GLY A 124 -15.31 18.33 33.49
N HIS A 125 -14.84 17.69 34.56
CA HIS A 125 -15.42 17.86 35.89
C HIS A 125 -15.24 19.27 36.45
N GLN A 126 -14.07 19.91 36.22
CA GLN A 126 -13.86 21.30 36.64
C GLN A 126 -14.76 22.29 35.90
N GLN A 127 -14.96 22.11 34.59
CA GLN A 127 -15.87 22.95 33.81
C GLN A 127 -17.32 22.86 34.31
N LEU A 128 -17.80 21.65 34.61
CA LEU A 128 -19.15 21.46 35.15
C LEU A 128 -19.30 22.13 36.53
N THR A 129 -18.35 21.96 37.46
CA THR A 129 -18.40 22.66 38.76
C THR A 129 -18.24 24.17 38.66
N GLY A 130 -17.46 24.67 37.70
CA GLY A 130 -17.31 26.10 37.45
C GLY A 130 -18.57 26.74 36.86
N GLN A 131 -19.31 25.98 36.03
CA GLN A 131 -20.55 26.44 35.41
C GLN A 131 -21.73 26.44 36.40
N TYR A 132 -21.88 25.41 37.25
CA TYR A 132 -22.88 25.42 38.33
C TYR A 132 -22.67 26.54 39.36
N ARG A 133 -21.42 27.00 39.56
CA ARG A 133 -21.10 28.14 40.44
C ARG A 133 -21.49 29.50 39.82
N ARG A 134 -21.58 29.63 38.50
CA ARG A 134 -21.99 30.89 37.85
C ARG A 134 -23.51 31.06 37.75
N GLU A 135 -24.27 29.97 37.85
CA GLU A 135 -25.74 29.97 37.66
C GLU A 135 -26.52 30.09 38.98
N GLN A 136 -25.86 30.36 40.11
CA GLN A 136 -26.54 30.71 41.37
C GLN A 136 -26.51 32.23 41.57
N PRO A 137 -27.53 32.99 41.10
CA PRO A 137 -27.79 34.31 41.62
C PRO A 137 -28.27 34.20 43.07
N LEU A 138 -27.72 35.09 43.91
CA LEU A 138 -28.05 35.31 45.32
C LEU A 138 -29.56 35.53 45.55
#